data_AF-A0A830FCH6-F1
#
_entry.id   AF-A0A830FCH6-F1
#
_cell.length_a   1.000
_cell.length_b   1.000
_cell.length_c   1.000
_cell.angle_alpha   90.00
_cell.angle_beta   90.00
_cell.angle_gamma   90.00
#
_symmetry.space_group_name_H-M   'P 1'
#
loop_
_entity.id
_entity.type
_entity.pdbx_description
1 polymer ?
#
loop_
_entity_poly.entity_id
_entity_poly.type
_entity_poly.pdbx_seq_one_letter_code
_entity_poly.pdbx_strand_id
1 'polypeptide(L)'
;MDVSGFRRYLPAVGFSLLVLVTSLLPVPEGVSEQVPTLLGFALDKWVHAASYGTLAVLLAWGQRARDATTVAALVTLAICYGAGVELVQGFVPSRGTSGADFFANSVGAALAGVAWLVAHRIGALSDQTGPQSRQ
;
A
#
# COMPACT_ATOMS: atom_id res chain seq x y z
N MET A 1 -4.80 16.51 -20.97
CA MET A 1 -4.52 15.36 -20.08
C MET A 1 -4.65 14.11 -20.92
N ASP A 2 -3.56 13.38 -21.14
CA ASP A 2 -3.60 12.13 -21.92
C ASP A 2 -4.38 11.07 -21.14
N VAL A 3 -5.53 10.66 -21.67
CA VAL A 3 -6.44 9.66 -21.09
C VAL A 3 -5.71 8.33 -20.86
N SER A 4 -4.62 8.07 -21.59
CA SER A 4 -3.79 6.87 -21.44
C SER A 4 -3.06 6.81 -20.09
N GLY A 5 -2.66 7.96 -19.55
CA GLY A 5 -1.95 8.05 -18.26
C GLY A 5 -2.90 7.80 -17.09
N PHE A 6 -4.10 8.38 -17.14
CA PHE A 6 -5.11 8.21 -16.09
C PHE A 6 -5.57 6.76 -15.94
N ARG A 7 -5.70 6.02 -17.06
CA ARG A 7 -6.10 4.60 -17.04
C ARG A 7 -5.16 3.72 -16.22
N ARG A 8 -3.88 4.08 -16.10
CA ARG A 8 -2.89 3.31 -15.33
C ARG A 8 -3.08 3.45 -13.82
N TYR A 9 -3.80 4.47 -13.37
CA TYR A 9 -4.14 4.65 -11.97
C TYR A 9 -5.44 3.96 -11.57
N LEU A 10 -6.23 3.45 -12.52
CA LEU A 10 -7.50 2.77 -12.22
C LEU A 10 -7.34 1.62 -11.22
N PRO A 11 -6.27 0.78 -11.27
CA PRO A 11 -6.06 -0.23 -10.22
C PRO A 11 -5.84 0.38 -8.85
N ALA A 12 -5.03 1.44 -8.73
CA ALA A 12 -4.78 2.11 -7.46
C ALA A 12 -6.05 2.76 -6.89
N VAL A 13 -6.85 3.40 -7.76
CA VAL A 13 -8.14 4.00 -7.38
C VAL A 13 -9.15 2.94 -6.98
N GLY A 14 -9.29 1.86 -7.74
CA GLY A 14 -10.20 0.77 -7.41
C GLY A 14 -9.82 0.09 -6.10
N PHE A 15 -8.52 -0.12 -5.89
CA PHE A 15 -8.02 -0.73 -4.67
C PHE A 15 -8.14 0.20 -3.46
N SER A 16 -7.90 1.51 -3.61
CA SER A 16 -8.08 2.46 -2.52
C SER A 16 -9.56 2.53 -2.10
N LEU A 17 -10.48 2.54 -3.06
CA LEU A 17 -11.93 2.47 -2.80
C LEU A 17 -12.32 1.17 -2.09
N LEU A 18 -11.75 0.03 -2.51
CA LEU A 18 -11.96 -1.25 -1.82
C LEU A 18 -11.53 -1.15 -0.36
N VAL A 19 -10.31 -0.68 -0.09
CA VAL A 19 -9.78 -0.49 1.27
C VAL A 19 -10.71 0.39 2.08
N LEU A 20 -11.08 1.57 1.55
CA LEU A 20 -11.98 2.50 2.22
C LEU A 20 -13.32 1.85 2.59
N VAL A 21 -13.97 1.22 1.61
CA VAL A 21 -15.28 0.56 1.84
C VAL A 21 -15.14 -0.50 2.92
N THR A 22 -14.14 -1.39 2.82
CA THR A 22 -13.94 -2.46 3.80
C THR A 22 -13.60 -1.94 5.21
N SER A 23 -12.85 -0.84 5.30
CA SER A 23 -12.51 -0.19 6.58
C SER A 23 -13.72 0.43 7.26
N LEU A 24 -14.69 0.91 6.49
CA LEU A 24 -15.91 1.54 7.00
C LEU A 24 -17.06 0.56 7.26
N LEU A 25 -16.94 -0.70 6.83
CA LEU A 25 -17.93 -1.71 7.21
C LEU A 25 -17.91 -1.93 8.73
N PRO A 26 -19.08 -1.99 9.39
CA PRO A 26 -19.17 -2.33 10.80
C PRO A 26 -18.56 -3.71 11.09
N VAL A 27 -17.96 -3.86 12.27
CA VAL A 27 -17.47 -5.16 12.75
C VAL A 27 -18.60 -5.80 13.55
N PRO A 28 -19.03 -7.03 13.21
CA PRO A 28 -19.99 -7.76 14.01
C PRO A 28 -19.45 -7.99 15.43
N GLU A 29 -20.34 -7.93 16.42
CA GLU A 29 -19.99 -8.18 17.82
C GLU A 29 -19.34 -9.57 18.00
N GLY A 30 -18.26 -9.64 18.77
CA GLY A 30 -17.53 -10.88 19.08
C GLY A 30 -16.45 -11.30 18.06
N VAL A 31 -16.41 -10.71 16.86
CA VAL A 31 -15.38 -11.04 15.85
C VAL A 31 -14.00 -10.49 16.23
N SER A 32 -13.95 -9.31 16.83
CA SER A 32 -12.69 -8.63 17.21
C SER A 32 -11.87 -9.41 18.23
N GLU A 33 -12.50 -10.22 19.08
CA GLU A 33 -11.82 -11.02 20.11
C GLU A 33 -11.21 -12.32 19.57
N GLN A 34 -11.55 -12.70 18.34
CA GLN A 34 -11.17 -13.98 17.74
C GLN A 34 -10.13 -13.85 16.63
N VAL A 35 -9.56 -12.64 16.44
CA VAL A 35 -8.57 -12.42 15.39
C VAL A 35 -7.29 -13.22 15.72
N PRO A 36 -6.88 -14.17 14.86
CA PRO A 36 -5.70 -14.98 15.12
C PRO A 36 -4.43 -14.10 15.09
N THR A 37 -3.43 -14.51 15.84
CA THR A 37 -2.11 -13.86 15.82
C THR A 37 -1.16 -14.57 14.86
N LEU A 38 -0.40 -13.80 14.11
CA LEU A 38 0.71 -14.26 13.28
C LEU A 38 1.99 -13.52 13.70
N LEU A 39 3.04 -14.27 14.04
CA LEU A 39 4.33 -13.73 14.49
C LEU A 39 4.22 -12.74 15.68
N GLY A 40 3.28 -12.99 16.59
CA GLY A 40 3.06 -12.16 17.78
C GLY A 40 2.22 -10.89 17.54
N PHE A 41 1.77 -10.64 16.31
CA PHE A 41 0.85 -9.54 15.98
C PHE A 41 -0.48 -10.09 15.50
N ALA A 42 -1.58 -9.41 15.83
CA ALA A 42 -2.90 -9.79 15.33
C ALA A 42 -2.95 -9.69 13.78
N LEU A 43 -3.67 -10.62 13.14
CA LEU A 43 -3.70 -10.77 11.69
C LEU A 43 -4.22 -9.51 10.98
N ASP A 44 -5.08 -8.73 11.64
CA ASP A 44 -5.53 -7.42 11.17
C ASP A 44 -4.35 -6.49 10.84
N LYS A 45 -3.30 -6.46 11.67
CA LYS A 45 -2.11 -5.61 11.42
C LYS A 45 -1.37 -6.03 10.16
N TRP A 46 -1.33 -7.32 9.86
CA TRP A 46 -0.74 -7.83 8.62
C TRP A 46 -1.60 -7.45 7.40
N VAL A 47 -2.93 -7.51 7.52
CA VAL A 47 -3.86 -7.04 6.48
C VAL A 47 -3.63 -5.55 6.23
N HIS A 48 -3.55 -4.74 7.28
CA HIS A 48 -3.22 -3.32 7.18
C HIS A 48 -1.89 -3.09 6.44
N ALA A 49 -0.80 -3.70 6.90
CA ALA A 49 0.49 -3.58 6.23
C ALA A 49 0.45 -4.01 4.75
N ALA A 50 -0.18 -5.15 4.44
CA ALA A 50 -0.30 -5.66 3.09
C ALA A 50 -1.14 -4.76 2.19
N SER A 51 -2.24 -4.20 2.70
CA SER A 51 -3.12 -3.29 1.96
C SER A 51 -2.39 -2.00 1.58
N TYR A 52 -1.75 -1.32 2.53
CA TYR A 52 -1.08 -0.06 2.22
C TYR A 52 0.23 -0.25 1.45
N GLY A 53 0.90 -1.40 1.63
CA GLY A 53 1.98 -1.84 0.75
C GLY A 53 1.52 -2.04 -0.70
N THR A 54 0.39 -2.73 -0.89
CA THR A 54 -0.21 -2.95 -2.22
C THR A 54 -0.60 -1.61 -2.86
N LEU A 55 -1.23 -0.71 -2.10
CA LEU A 55 -1.58 0.62 -2.59
C LEU A 55 -0.34 1.39 -3.06
N ALA A 56 0.76 1.38 -2.27
CA ALA A 56 2.01 2.02 -2.65
C ALA A 56 2.60 1.43 -3.96
N VAL A 57 2.55 0.10 -4.13
CA VAL A 57 2.99 -0.56 -5.37
C VAL A 57 2.12 -0.17 -6.56
N LEU A 58 0.80 -0.16 -6.41
CA LEU A 58 -0.12 0.20 -7.51
C LEU A 58 0.06 1.65 -7.93
N LEU A 59 0.29 2.56 -6.97
CA LEU A 59 0.63 3.95 -7.23
C LEU A 59 1.98 4.07 -7.98
N ALA A 60 3.02 3.39 -7.51
CA ALA A 60 4.34 3.38 -8.15
C ALA A 60 4.29 2.78 -9.57
N TRP A 61 3.50 1.73 -9.76
CA TRP A 61 3.26 1.11 -11.07
C TRP A 61 2.52 2.05 -12.03
N GLY A 62 1.44 2.68 -11.56
CA GLY A 62 0.67 3.64 -12.34
C GLY A 62 1.52 4.83 -12.81
N GLN A 63 2.36 5.34 -11.90
CA GLN A 63 3.30 6.44 -12.16
C GLN A 63 4.54 5.99 -12.95
N ARG A 64 4.79 4.68 -13.06
CA ARG A 64 6.04 4.09 -13.56
C ARG A 64 7.27 4.66 -12.85
N ALA A 65 7.17 4.82 -11.53
CA ALA A 65 8.22 5.43 -10.72
C ALA A 65 9.51 4.61 -10.77
N ARG A 66 10.65 5.28 -11.00
CA ARG A 66 11.98 4.64 -11.06
C ARG A 66 12.98 5.25 -10.09
N ASP A 67 12.79 6.51 -9.71
CA ASP A 67 13.65 7.22 -8.77
C ASP A 67 13.10 7.17 -7.33
N ALA A 68 13.99 7.34 -6.37
CA ALA A 68 13.65 7.25 -4.95
C ALA A 68 12.71 8.38 -4.49
N THR A 69 12.83 9.58 -5.06
CA THR A 69 12.02 10.74 -4.66
C THR A 69 10.55 10.54 -5.05
N THR A 70 10.29 10.10 -6.28
CA THR A 70 8.93 9.77 -6.73
C THR A 70 8.34 8.63 -5.91
N VAL A 71 9.10 7.55 -5.65
CA VAL A 71 8.61 6.44 -4.83
C VAL A 71 8.31 6.91 -3.40
N ALA A 72 9.19 7.71 -2.79
CA ALA A 72 8.97 8.27 -1.46
C ALA A 72 7.68 9.11 -1.40
N ALA A 73 7.43 9.97 -2.40
CA ALA A 73 6.21 10.76 -2.48
C ALA A 73 4.94 9.89 -2.57
N LEU A 74 4.98 8.81 -3.34
CA LEU A 74 3.85 7.88 -3.49
C LEU A 74 3.62 7.01 -2.23
N VAL A 75 4.70 6.64 -1.54
CA VAL A 75 4.62 5.99 -0.22
C VAL A 75 3.98 6.95 0.79
N THR A 76 4.45 8.20 0.86
CA THR A 76 3.85 9.21 1.74
C THR A 76 2.38 9.42 1.41
N LEU A 77 2.00 9.44 0.13
CA LEU A 77 0.60 9.53 -0.27
C LEU A 77 -0.23 8.34 0.26
N ALA A 78 0.27 7.11 0.15
CA ALA A 78 -0.40 5.93 0.70
C ALA A 78 -0.54 5.99 2.23
N ILE A 79 0.48 6.51 2.93
CA ILE A 79 0.45 6.71 4.40
C ILE A 79 -0.59 7.77 4.78
N CYS A 80 -0.59 8.92 4.11
CA CYS A 80 -1.58 9.97 4.35
C CYS A 80 -3.00 9.49 4.06
N TYR A 81 -3.18 8.69 3.00
CA TYR A 81 -4.45 8.05 2.70
C TYR A 81 -4.90 7.14 3.86
N GLY A 82 -4.00 6.30 4.38
CA GLY A 82 -4.30 5.43 5.51
C GLY A 82 -4.61 6.16 6.80
N ALA A 83 -3.88 7.24 7.11
CA ALA A 83 -4.21 8.12 8.21
C ALA A 83 -5.62 8.72 8.06
N GLY A 84 -5.99 9.13 6.84
CA GLY A 84 -7.34 9.60 6.53
C GLY A 84 -8.41 8.54 6.77
N VAL A 85 -8.19 7.31 6.29
CA VAL A 85 -9.11 6.18 6.53
C VAL A 85 -9.29 5.92 8.03
N GLU A 86 -8.19 5.88 8.78
CA GLU A 86 -8.20 5.66 10.23
C GLU A 86 -9.02 6.72 10.96
N LEU A 87 -8.84 8.00 10.61
CA LEU A 87 -9.62 9.10 11.18
C LEU A 87 -11.10 8.97 10.85
N VAL A 88 -11.44 8.56 9.63
CA VAL A 88 -12.84 8.35 9.23
C VAL A 88 -13.46 7.15 9.97
N GLN A 89 -12.68 6.10 10.25
CA GLN A 89 -13.13 4.96 11.06
C GLN A 89 -13.53 5.38 12.47
N GLY A 90 -12.95 6.45 13.03
CA GLY A 90 -13.35 7.04 14.31
C GLY A 90 -14.82 7.49 14.37
N PHE A 91 -15.50 7.65 13.23
CA PHE A 91 -16.92 7.99 13.17
C PHE A 91 -17.85 6.77 12.99
N VAL A 92 -17.30 5.56 12.85
CA VAL A 92 -18.09 4.33 12.70
C VAL A 92 -18.27 3.68 14.08
N PRO A 93 -19.50 3.48 14.59
CA PRO A 93 -19.74 3.11 16.01
C PRO A 93 -19.06 1.83 16.50
N SER A 94 -18.83 0.85 15.61
CA SER A 94 -18.16 -0.42 15.93
C SER A 94 -16.66 -0.41 15.58
N ARG A 95 -16.11 0.75 15.22
CA ARG A 95 -14.70 0.96 14.87
C ARG A 95 -14.14 2.05 15.76
N GLY A 96 -12.82 2.18 15.76
CA GLY A 96 -12.13 3.27 16.43
C GLY A 96 -10.85 3.59 15.69
N THR A 97 -10.25 4.72 16.06
CA THR A 97 -8.91 5.09 15.61
C THR A 97 -7.87 4.28 16.38
N SER A 98 -6.82 3.86 15.69
CA SER A 98 -5.79 2.95 16.18
C SER A 98 -4.42 3.38 15.68
N GLY A 99 -3.56 3.79 16.61
CA GLY A 99 -2.17 4.11 16.31
C GLY A 99 -1.39 2.89 15.81
N ALA A 100 -1.78 1.69 16.23
CA ALA A 100 -1.16 0.44 15.78
C ALA A 100 -1.49 0.15 14.31
N ASP A 101 -2.71 0.44 13.86
CA ASP A 101 -3.10 0.31 12.46
C ASP A 101 -2.41 1.35 11.60
N PHE A 102 -2.37 2.61 12.03
CA PHE A 102 -1.58 3.64 11.36
C PHE A 102 -0.09 3.24 11.22
N PHE A 103 0.50 2.66 12.26
CA PHE A 103 1.88 2.18 12.22
C PHE A 103 2.04 1.02 11.22
N ALA A 104 1.14 0.03 11.25
CA ALA A 104 1.15 -1.09 10.30
C ALA A 104 1.02 -0.62 8.85
N ASN A 105 0.09 0.31 8.58
CA ASN A 105 -0.08 0.96 7.27
C ASN A 105 1.24 1.58 6.79
N SER A 106 1.90 2.32 7.69
CA SER A 106 3.14 3.04 7.40
C SER A 106 4.30 2.10 7.10
N VAL A 107 4.48 1.06 7.91
CA VAL A 107 5.52 0.05 7.70
C VAL A 107 5.30 -0.70 6.40
N GLY A 108 4.06 -1.14 6.12
CA GLY A 108 3.71 -1.83 4.89
C GLY A 108 4.00 -1.02 3.63
N ALA A 109 3.56 0.24 3.60
CA ALA A 109 3.81 1.16 2.49
C ALA A 109 5.32 1.41 2.28
N ALA A 110 6.07 1.65 3.36
CA ALA A 110 7.50 1.90 3.29
C ALA A 110 8.29 0.68 2.78
N LEU A 111 8.03 -0.50 3.33
CA LEU A 111 8.68 -1.75 2.90
C LEU A 111 8.41 -2.04 1.42
N ALA A 112 7.16 -1.85 0.99
CA ALA A 112 6.79 -2.03 -0.41
C ALA A 112 7.50 -1.03 -1.35
N GLY A 113 7.62 0.23 -0.93
CA GLY A 113 8.39 1.24 -1.68
C GLY A 113 9.87 0.90 -1.81
N VAL A 114 10.50 0.43 -0.72
CA VAL A 114 11.90 -0.05 -0.75
C VAL A 114 12.03 -1.26 -1.68
N ALA A 115 11.15 -2.25 -1.55
CA ALA A 115 11.16 -3.44 -2.41
C ALA A 115 10.99 -3.07 -3.89
N TRP A 116 10.11 -2.12 -4.20
CA TRP A 116 9.92 -1.60 -5.56
C TRP A 116 11.22 -1.03 -6.12
N LEU A 117 11.92 -0.18 -5.37
CA LEU A 117 13.20 0.41 -5.81
C LEU A 117 14.27 -0.67 -6.00
N VAL A 118 14.40 -1.60 -5.07
CA VAL A 118 15.39 -2.69 -5.15
C VAL A 118 15.15 -3.55 -6.39
N ALA A 119 13.91 -3.96 -6.64
CA ALA A 119 13.57 -4.77 -7.82
C ALA A 119 13.94 -4.07 -9.14
N HIS A 120 13.71 -2.76 -9.23
CA HIS A 120 14.06 -1.98 -10.42
C HIS A 120 15.56 -1.75 -10.59
N ARG A 121 16.32 -1.67 -9.49
CA ARG A 121 17.79 -1.60 -9.53
C ARG A 121 18.40 -2.91 -10.00
N ILE A 122 17.89 -4.04 -9.49
CA ILE A 122 18.36 -5.38 -9.89
C ILE A 122 18.08 -5.62 -11.38
N GLY A 123 16.87 -5.33 -11.86
CA GLY A 123 16.55 -5.46 -13.28
C GLY A 123 17.46 -4.62 -14.18
N ALA A 124 17.75 -3.39 -13.78
CA ALA A 124 18.66 -2.52 -14.53
C ALA A 124 20.12 -3.03 -14.56
N LEU A 125 20.59 -3.72 -13.50
CA LEU A 125 21.91 -4.35 -13.49
C LEU A 125 21.94 -5.58 -14.40
N SER A 126 20.89 -6.42 -14.37
CA SER A 126 20.78 -7.60 -15.23
C SER A 126 20.81 -7.22 -16.71
N ASP A 127 20.09 -6.16 -17.11
CA ASP A 127 20.06 -5.66 -18.49
C ASP A 127 21.44 -5.16 -18.98
N GLN A 128 22.27 -4.62 -18.08
CA GLN A 128 23.62 -4.14 -18.43
C GLN A 128 24.65 -5.26 -18.60
N THR A 129 24.46 -6.39 -17.92
CA THR A 129 25.36 -7.56 -17.97
C THR A 129 24.96 -8.60 -19.02
N GLY A 130 23.80 -8.44 -19.67
CA GLY A 130 23.41 -9.28 -20.79
C GLY A 130 24.41 -9.15 -21.94
N PRO A 131 24.78 -10.25 -22.65
CA PRO A 131 25.67 -10.13 -23.78
C PRO A 131 25.08 -9.16 -24.79
N GLN A 132 25.78 -8.05 -25.07
CA GLN A 132 25.59 -7.25 -26.28
C GLN A 132 26.00 -8.11 -27.48
N SER A 133 25.24 -9.15 -27.76
CA SER A 133 25.46 -10.01 -28.92
C SER A 133 24.76 -9.39 -30.12
N ARG A 134 25.58 -8.65 -30.88
CA ARG A 134 25.39 -8.21 -32.27
C ARG A 134 24.46 -7.02 -32.47
N GLN A 135 25.04 -5.86 -32.80
CA GLN A 135 24.97 -5.30 -34.15
C GLN A 135 26.31 -4.67 -34.51
#